data_AF-L2FYB2-F1
#
_entry.id   AF-L2FYB2-F1
#
_cell.length_a   1.000
_cell.length_b   1.000
_cell.length_c   1.000
_cell.angle_alpha   90.00
_cell.angle_beta   90.00
_cell.angle_gamma   90.00
#
_symmetry.space_group_name_H-M   'P 1'
#
loop_
_entity.id
_entity.type
_entity.pdbx_description
1 polymer ?
#
loop_
_entity_poly.entity_id
_entity_poly.type
_entity_poly.pdbx_seq_one_letter_code
_entity_poly.pdbx_strand_id
1 'polypeptide(L)'
;MGRGVIRLGEDVQKSSMMKTAGNFVTAGMMELVAEAHVFAEKTGLGSEAMEALIEQQYGPLALSMSKRLTTGAYLPGKGQRPWSDLGLALKDVGHGIDCAKKSGARLEVAEVALKHLKEAKEFSDAQGRPLDSSSMYGVLRKEAGLSFETDFVKKRDGSVSDA
;
A
#
# COMPACT_ATOMS: atom_id res chain seq x y z
N MET A 1 18.21 -15.06 -3.52
CA MET A 1 17.92 -16.15 -4.47
C MET A 1 16.40 -16.31 -4.59
N GLY A 2 15.86 -16.53 -5.80
CA GLY A 2 14.43 -16.73 -6.01
C GLY A 2 13.97 -18.11 -5.54
N ARG A 3 12.75 -18.21 -5.00
CA ARG A 3 12.16 -19.49 -4.52
C ARG A 3 11.65 -20.41 -5.64
N GLY A 4 11.53 -19.88 -6.86
CA GLY A 4 11.04 -20.62 -8.02
C GLY A 4 11.27 -19.85 -9.31
N VAL A 5 11.05 -20.51 -10.44
CA VAL A 5 11.19 -19.95 -11.80
C VAL A 5 9.90 -20.20 -12.57
N ILE A 6 9.30 -19.13 -13.10
CA ILE A 6 8.14 -19.21 -14.01
C ILE A 6 8.66 -19.03 -15.43
N ARG A 7 8.47 -20.04 -16.29
CA ARG A 7 8.90 -20.00 -17.70
C ARG A 7 7.76 -19.43 -18.56
N LEU A 8 8.04 -18.36 -19.30
CA LEU A 8 7.03 -17.63 -20.11
C LEU A 8 7.20 -17.84 -21.63
N GLY A 9 8.11 -18.74 -22.04
CA GLY A 9 8.46 -18.97 -23.44
C GLY A 9 9.56 -18.03 -23.93
N GLU A 10 9.66 -17.89 -25.25
CA GLU A 10 10.74 -17.16 -25.93
C GLU A 10 10.46 -15.67 -26.12
N ASP A 11 9.19 -15.26 -26.06
CA ASP A 11 8.80 -13.85 -26.16
C ASP A 11 9.21 -13.09 -24.89
N VAL A 12 10.27 -12.29 -25.04
CA VAL A 12 10.87 -11.50 -23.96
C VAL A 12 9.90 -10.49 -23.34
N GLN A 13 8.86 -10.05 -24.07
CA GLN A 13 7.90 -9.06 -23.57
C GLN A 13 7.02 -9.63 -22.45
N LYS A 14 6.79 -10.95 -22.43
CA LYS A 14 5.93 -11.62 -21.44
C LYS A 14 6.45 -11.47 -20.01
N SER A 15 7.77 -11.44 -19.82
CA SER A 15 8.37 -11.24 -18.49
C SER A 15 8.02 -9.86 -17.91
N SER A 16 8.16 -8.81 -18.73
CA SER A 16 7.77 -7.45 -18.35
C SER A 16 6.27 -7.37 -18.05
N MET A 17 5.42 -7.98 -18.88
CA MET A 17 3.98 -8.04 -18.63
C MET A 17 3.63 -8.78 -17.34
N MET A 18 4.31 -9.89 -17.03
CA MET A 18 4.13 -10.62 -15.77
C MET A 18 4.53 -9.77 -14.57
N LYS A 19 5.63 -9.00 -14.65
CA LYS A 19 6.03 -8.08 -13.58
C LYS A 19 4.97 -6.99 -13.36
N THR A 20 4.47 -6.41 -14.44
CA THR A 20 3.39 -5.41 -14.40
C THR A 20 2.13 -5.97 -13.75
N ALA A 21 1.71 -7.18 -14.14
CA ALA A 21 0.57 -7.86 -13.52
C ALA A 21 0.79 -8.13 -12.02
N GLY A 22 2.00 -8.56 -11.63
CA GLY A 22 2.35 -8.78 -10.22
C GLY A 22 2.32 -7.50 -9.38
N ASN A 23 2.77 -6.37 -9.94
CA ASN A 23 2.70 -5.07 -9.28
C ASN A 23 1.23 -4.63 -9.09
N PHE A 24 0.37 -4.84 -10.09
CA PHE A 24 -1.07 -4.61 -9.96
C PHE A 24 -1.68 -5.45 -8.83
N VAL A 25 -1.44 -6.76 -8.80
CA VAL A 25 -1.96 -7.64 -7.74
C VAL A 25 -1.51 -7.17 -6.35
N THR A 26 -0.25 -6.75 -6.23
CA THR A 26 0.30 -6.23 -4.98
C THR A 26 -0.39 -4.94 -4.55
N ALA A 27 -0.58 -3.98 -5.46
CA ALA A 27 -1.24 -2.71 -5.16
C ALA A 27 -2.72 -2.90 -4.80
N GLY A 28 -3.44 -3.72 -5.56
CA GLY A 28 -4.85 -4.00 -5.27
C GLY A 28 -5.07 -4.77 -3.96
N MET A 29 -4.17 -5.68 -3.60
CA MET A 29 -4.23 -6.35 -2.30
C MET A 29 -3.92 -5.39 -1.14
N MET A 30 -2.96 -4.48 -1.31
CA MET A 30 -2.67 -3.45 -0.31
C MET A 30 -3.87 -2.53 -0.09
N GLU A 31 -4.51 -2.10 -1.18
CA GLU A 31 -5.73 -1.28 -1.15
C GLU A 31 -6.83 -1.97 -0.33
N LEU A 32 -7.13 -3.23 -0.65
CA LEU A 32 -8.16 -4.01 0.06
C LEU A 32 -7.82 -4.21 1.54
N VAL A 33 -6.56 -4.51 1.86
CA VAL A 33 -6.12 -4.66 3.27
C VAL A 33 -6.23 -3.33 4.01
N ALA A 34 -5.92 -2.22 3.36
CA ALA A 34 -6.05 -0.89 3.96
C ALA A 34 -7.52 -0.54 4.23
N GLU A 35 -8.43 -0.78 3.28
CA GLU A 35 -9.87 -0.61 3.49
C GLU A 35 -10.38 -1.47 4.65
N ALA A 36 -9.95 -2.73 4.72
CA ALA A 36 -10.36 -3.65 5.79
C ALA A 36 -9.93 -3.15 7.18
N HIS A 37 -8.72 -2.57 7.30
CA HIS A 37 -8.26 -1.97 8.55
C HIS A 37 -9.04 -0.71 8.91
N VAL A 38 -9.30 0.18 7.95
CA VAL A 38 -10.14 1.36 8.20
C VAL A 38 -11.55 0.95 8.63
N PHE A 39 -12.14 -0.05 7.97
CA PHE A 39 -13.43 -0.63 8.37
C PHE A 39 -13.39 -1.17 9.80
N ALA A 40 -12.34 -1.90 10.18
CA ALA A 40 -12.18 -2.44 11.52
C ALA A 40 -12.08 -1.34 12.59
N GLU A 41 -11.39 -0.24 12.29
CA GLU A 41 -11.34 0.91 13.19
C GLU A 41 -12.68 1.61 13.34
N LYS A 42 -13.37 1.86 12.22
CA LYS A 42 -14.64 2.58 12.21
C LYS A 42 -15.77 1.82 12.89
N THR A 43 -15.71 0.50 12.88
CA THR A 43 -16.70 -0.38 13.51
C THR A 43 -16.38 -0.70 14.97
N GLY A 44 -15.20 -0.33 15.47
CA GLY A 44 -14.72 -0.70 16.79
C GLY A 44 -14.27 -2.17 16.90
N LEU A 45 -14.16 -2.90 15.77
CA LEU A 45 -13.60 -4.25 15.73
C LEU A 45 -12.12 -4.26 16.14
N GLY A 46 -11.39 -3.19 15.79
CA GLY A 46 -9.98 -3.01 16.13
C GLY A 46 -9.03 -3.70 15.16
N SER A 47 -7.86 -3.08 14.96
CA SER A 47 -6.85 -3.56 14.00
C SER A 47 -6.25 -4.92 14.38
N GLU A 48 -6.19 -5.26 15.67
CA GLU A 48 -5.64 -6.55 16.13
C GLU A 48 -6.52 -7.73 15.69
N ALA A 49 -7.85 -7.62 15.83
CA ALA A 49 -8.77 -8.65 15.40
C ALA A 49 -8.77 -8.82 13.87
N MET A 50 -8.69 -7.71 13.14
CA MET A 50 -8.57 -7.74 11.67
C MET A 50 -7.24 -8.37 11.22
N GLU A 51 -6.13 -8.01 11.86
CA GLU A 51 -4.83 -8.58 11.56
C GLU A 51 -4.78 -10.09 11.87
N ALA A 52 -5.39 -10.52 12.97
CA ALA A 52 -5.52 -11.95 13.30
C ALA A 52 -6.32 -12.70 12.24
N LEU A 53 -7.44 -12.15 11.76
CA LEU A 53 -8.18 -12.73 10.63
C LEU A 53 -7.30 -12.87 9.38
N ILE A 54 -6.53 -11.83 9.06
CA ILE A 54 -5.63 -11.83 7.90
C ILE A 54 -4.55 -12.90 8.03
N GLU A 55 -3.94 -13.02 9.20
CA GLU A 55 -2.94 -14.05 9.50
C GLU A 55 -3.51 -15.46 9.28
N GLN A 56 -4.70 -15.74 9.81
CA GLN A 56 -5.29 -17.07 9.76
C GLN A 56 -5.81 -17.45 8.36
N GLN A 57 -6.33 -16.49 7.59
CA GLN A 57 -7.11 -16.80 6.37
C GLN A 57 -6.42 -16.42 5.05
N TYR A 58 -5.58 -15.39 5.02
CA TYR A 58 -5.09 -14.81 3.75
C TYR A 58 -3.57 -14.91 3.55
N GLY A 59 -2.88 -15.58 4.48
CA GLY A 59 -1.50 -15.99 4.33
C GLY A 59 -0.46 -14.86 4.51
N PRO A 60 0.83 -15.18 4.32
CA PRO A 60 1.93 -14.34 4.77
C PRO A 60 2.07 -13.02 4.01
N LEU A 61 1.64 -12.96 2.74
CA LEU A 61 1.70 -11.73 1.97
C LEU A 61 0.74 -10.68 2.53
N ALA A 62 -0.54 -11.04 2.68
CA ALA A 62 -1.56 -10.16 3.24
C ALA A 62 -1.21 -9.76 4.68
N LEU A 63 -0.71 -10.70 5.50
CA LEU A 63 -0.23 -10.40 6.85
C LEU A 63 0.89 -9.36 6.84
N SER A 64 1.86 -9.48 5.93
CA SER A 64 2.95 -8.50 5.83
C SER A 64 2.45 -7.10 5.44
N MET A 65 1.37 -7.03 4.65
CA MET A 65 0.71 -5.76 4.32
C MET A 65 0.00 -5.19 5.55
N SER A 66 -0.78 -6.01 6.26
CA SER A 66 -1.41 -5.64 7.54
C SER A 66 -0.40 -5.05 8.51
N LYS A 67 0.72 -5.75 8.73
CA LYS A 67 1.79 -5.31 9.63
C LYS A 67 2.37 -3.95 9.24
N ARG A 68 2.50 -3.64 7.94
CA ARG A 68 2.96 -2.30 7.50
C ARG A 68 2.02 -1.19 7.97
N LEU A 69 0.71 -1.45 7.96
CA LEU A 69 -0.30 -0.48 8.38
C LEU A 69 -0.30 -0.31 9.90
N THR A 70 -0.39 -1.44 10.62
CA THR A 70 -0.53 -1.46 12.09
C THR A 70 0.74 -0.99 12.81
N THR A 71 1.92 -1.17 12.21
CA THR A 71 3.20 -0.67 12.76
C THR A 71 3.57 0.75 12.29
N GLY A 72 2.69 1.42 11.55
CA GLY A 72 2.92 2.79 11.10
C GLY A 72 4.03 2.93 10.04
N ALA A 73 4.39 1.84 9.35
CA ALA A 73 5.39 1.88 8.26
C ALA A 73 4.88 2.65 7.04
N TYR A 74 3.56 2.73 6.84
CA TYR A 74 2.92 3.53 5.80
C TYR A 74 3.29 5.03 5.86
N LEU A 75 3.60 5.51 7.06
CA LEU A 75 4.10 6.86 7.36
C LEU A 75 5.42 6.73 8.15
N PRO A 76 6.56 6.53 7.46
CA PRO A 76 7.86 6.29 8.09
C PRO A 76 8.23 7.42 9.06
N GLY A 77 8.97 7.13 10.15
CA GLY A 77 9.41 8.15 11.12
C GLY A 77 10.09 9.37 10.47
N LYS A 78 10.04 10.53 11.12
CA LYS A 78 10.69 11.75 10.59
C LYS A 78 12.18 11.46 10.30
N GLY A 79 12.64 11.80 9.10
CA GLY A 79 14.01 11.53 8.65
C GLY A 79 14.30 10.07 8.24
N GLN A 80 13.34 9.15 8.39
CA GLN A 80 13.48 7.77 7.95
C GLN A 80 13.02 7.57 6.51
N ARG A 81 13.58 6.55 5.86
CA ARG A 81 13.19 6.14 4.51
C ARG A 81 12.04 5.13 4.55
N PRO A 82 11.13 5.16 3.57
CA PRO A 82 10.12 4.12 3.43
C PRO A 82 10.75 2.76 3.12
N TRP A 83 10.04 1.69 3.47
CA TRP A 83 10.45 0.33 3.09
C TRP A 83 10.26 0.10 1.58
N SER A 84 9.26 0.76 1.00
CA SER A 84 8.95 0.78 -0.42
C SER A 84 8.48 2.18 -0.80
N ASP A 85 9.15 2.83 -1.74
CA ASP A 85 8.89 4.23 -2.09
C ASP A 85 7.51 4.44 -2.77
N LEU A 86 6.77 5.45 -2.32
CA LEU A 86 5.50 5.87 -2.90
C LEU A 86 5.62 6.30 -4.37
N GLY A 87 6.67 7.05 -4.72
CA GLY A 87 6.89 7.52 -6.09
C GLY A 87 7.14 6.39 -7.08
N LEU A 88 7.83 5.34 -6.66
CA LEU A 88 7.98 4.11 -7.44
C LEU A 88 6.65 3.37 -7.63
N ALA A 89 5.84 3.26 -6.57
CA ALA A 89 4.52 2.63 -6.67
C ALA A 89 3.59 3.36 -7.65
N LEU A 90 3.58 4.70 -7.64
CA LEU A 90 2.83 5.52 -8.60
C LEU A 90 3.21 5.20 -10.05
N LYS A 91 4.51 5.09 -10.32
CA LYS A 91 5.03 4.78 -11.67
C LYS A 91 4.64 3.37 -12.09
N ASP A 92 4.82 2.39 -11.21
CA ASP A 92 4.58 0.97 -11.49
C ASP A 92 3.10 0.68 -11.73
N VAL A 93 2.20 1.22 -10.87
CA VAL A 93 0.76 1.06 -11.02
C VAL A 93 0.25 1.80 -12.26
N GLY A 94 0.73 3.02 -12.49
CA GLY A 94 0.41 3.79 -13.70
C GLY A 94 0.80 3.06 -14.98
N HIS A 95 2.01 2.48 -15.01
CA HIS A 95 2.46 1.65 -16.13
C HIS A 95 1.55 0.44 -16.35
N GLY A 96 1.08 -0.20 -15.27
CA GLY A 96 0.14 -1.32 -15.37
C GLY A 96 -1.21 -0.96 -15.98
N ILE A 97 -1.76 0.20 -15.62
CA ILE A 97 -3.00 0.70 -16.23
C ILE A 97 -2.80 0.97 -17.73
N ASP A 98 -1.68 1.59 -18.11
CA ASP A 98 -1.37 1.86 -19.52
C ASP A 98 -1.22 0.58 -20.33
N CYS A 99 -0.53 -0.43 -19.78
CA CYS A 99 -0.40 -1.74 -20.42
C CYS A 99 -1.74 -2.45 -20.59
N ALA A 100 -2.57 -2.44 -19.54
CA ALA A 100 -3.90 -3.05 -19.59
C ALA A 100 -4.76 -2.38 -20.68
N LYS A 101 -4.79 -1.05 -20.71
CA LYS A 101 -5.52 -0.28 -21.72
C LYS A 101 -5.09 -0.64 -23.15
N LYS A 102 -3.79 -0.76 -23.40
CA LYS A 102 -3.24 -1.17 -24.71
C LYS A 102 -3.64 -2.60 -25.10
N SER A 103 -3.85 -3.47 -24.12
CA SER A 103 -4.32 -4.85 -24.34
C SER A 103 -5.85 -4.99 -24.43
N GLY A 104 -6.61 -3.91 -24.29
CA GLY A 104 -8.07 -3.94 -24.26
C GLY A 104 -8.68 -4.37 -22.92
N ALA A 105 -7.86 -4.48 -21.87
CA ALA A 105 -8.30 -4.75 -20.51
C ALA A 105 -8.44 -3.46 -19.69
N ARG A 106 -9.22 -3.51 -18.60
CA ARG A 106 -9.31 -2.44 -17.60
C ARG A 106 -8.97 -3.00 -16.22
N LEU A 107 -8.14 -2.28 -15.47
CA LEU A 107 -7.75 -2.65 -14.11
C LEU A 107 -8.41 -1.69 -13.11
N GLU A 108 -9.70 -1.90 -12.82
CA GLU A 108 -10.50 -0.97 -12.01
C GLU A 108 -9.92 -0.78 -10.60
N VAL A 109 -9.50 -1.86 -9.95
CA VAL A 109 -8.84 -1.78 -8.63
C VAL A 109 -7.51 -1.02 -8.69
N ALA A 110 -6.79 -1.10 -9.83
CA ALA A 110 -5.56 -0.32 -10.00
C ALA A 110 -5.85 1.18 -10.12
N GLU A 111 -6.95 1.55 -10.77
CA GLU A 111 -7.39 2.94 -10.89
C GLU A 111 -7.73 3.53 -9.52
N VAL A 112 -8.41 2.75 -8.66
CA VAL A 112 -8.68 3.12 -7.26
C VAL A 112 -7.38 3.30 -6.48
N ALA A 113 -6.50 2.30 -6.50
CA ALA A 113 -5.22 2.38 -5.80
C ALA A 113 -4.36 3.56 -6.30
N LEU A 114 -4.34 3.83 -7.62
CA LEU A 114 -3.62 4.96 -8.20
C LEU A 114 -4.19 6.30 -7.74
N LYS A 115 -5.51 6.42 -7.59
CA LYS A 115 -6.15 7.63 -7.02
C LYS A 115 -5.61 7.89 -5.62
N HIS A 116 -5.69 6.90 -4.72
CA HIS A 116 -5.25 7.10 -3.33
C HIS A 116 -3.73 7.27 -3.20
N LEU A 117 -2.92 6.63 -4.05
CA LEU A 117 -1.48 6.89 -4.12
C LEU A 117 -1.16 8.33 -4.51
N LYS A 118 -1.94 8.95 -5.42
CA LYS A 118 -1.76 10.35 -5.81
C LYS A 118 -2.11 11.29 -4.65
N GLU A 119 -3.22 11.04 -3.96
CA GLU A 119 -3.60 11.81 -2.78
C GLU A 119 -2.58 11.66 -1.64
N ALA A 120 -2.01 10.46 -1.46
CA ALA A 120 -0.92 10.24 -0.51
C ALA A 120 0.33 11.04 -0.92
N LYS A 121 0.60 11.18 -2.22
CA LYS A 121 1.73 11.98 -2.73
C LYS A 121 1.54 13.47 -2.47
N GLU A 122 0.32 13.98 -2.62
CA GLU A 122 -0.01 15.36 -2.26
C GLU A 122 0.22 15.61 -0.75
N PHE A 123 -0.20 14.67 0.10
CA PHE A 123 0.10 14.73 1.54
C PHE A 123 1.61 14.69 1.82
N SER A 124 2.34 13.80 1.16
CA SER A 124 3.80 13.67 1.26
C SER A 124 4.52 14.98 0.94
N ASP A 125 4.10 15.64 -0.15
CA ASP A 125 4.68 16.90 -0.61
C ASP A 125 4.37 18.05 0.36
N ALA A 126 3.12 18.13 0.83
CA ALA A 126 2.71 19.16 1.80
C ALA A 126 3.45 19.03 3.14
N GLN A 127 3.75 17.80 3.57
CA GLN A 127 4.46 17.53 4.83
C GLN A 127 5.99 17.50 4.67
N GLY A 128 6.51 17.54 3.44
CA GLY A 128 7.94 17.36 3.16
C GLY A 128 8.48 16.01 3.66
N ARG A 129 7.65 14.97 3.69
CA ARG A 129 7.97 13.68 4.32
C ARG A 129 7.75 12.53 3.34
N PRO A 130 8.78 11.70 3.08
CA PRO A 130 8.63 10.56 2.18
C PRO A 130 7.69 9.52 2.79
N LEU A 131 6.84 8.93 1.95
CA LEU A 131 5.86 7.92 2.35
C LEU A 131 6.17 6.56 1.75
N ASP A 132 5.65 5.52 2.41
CA ASP A 132 5.71 4.16 1.89
C ASP A 132 4.59 3.93 0.86
N SER A 133 4.77 2.93 -0.01
CA SER A 133 3.79 2.52 -1.00
C SER A 133 2.48 2.01 -0.38
N SER A 134 2.42 1.75 0.92
CA SER A 134 1.19 1.45 1.68
C SER A 134 0.42 2.68 2.17
N SER A 135 0.84 3.90 1.80
CA SER A 135 0.29 5.16 2.31
C SER A 135 -1.14 5.52 1.88
N MET A 136 -1.73 4.77 0.92
CA MET A 136 -3.18 4.83 0.66
C MET A 136 -4.01 4.65 1.93
N TYR A 137 -3.50 3.89 2.90
CA TYR A 137 -4.15 3.72 4.19
C TYR A 137 -4.42 5.06 4.90
N GLY A 138 -3.46 5.99 4.90
CA GLY A 138 -3.67 7.32 5.49
C GLY A 138 -4.73 8.14 4.76
N VAL A 139 -4.86 7.97 3.44
CA VAL A 139 -5.90 8.61 2.63
C VAL A 139 -7.27 8.02 2.96
N LEU A 140 -7.40 6.70 2.93
CA LEU A 140 -8.65 5.98 3.26
C LEU A 140 -9.13 6.31 4.69
N ARG A 141 -8.20 6.45 5.64
CA ARG A 141 -8.52 6.93 6.99
C ARG A 141 -9.16 8.33 6.96
N LYS A 142 -8.57 9.27 6.20
CA LYS A 142 -9.12 10.62 6.06
C LYS A 142 -10.52 10.60 5.44
N GLU A 143 -10.72 9.80 4.38
CA GLU A 143 -12.04 9.65 3.74
C GLU A 143 -13.09 9.11 4.74
N ALA A 144 -12.66 8.27 5.69
CA ALA A 144 -13.51 7.77 6.77
C ALA A 144 -13.65 8.72 7.99
N GLY A 145 -13.15 9.95 7.89
CA GLY A 145 -13.20 10.96 8.96
C GLY A 145 -12.23 10.72 10.11
N LEU A 146 -11.17 9.94 9.90
CA LEU A 146 -10.06 9.74 10.84
C LEU A 146 -8.87 10.64 10.45
N SER A 147 -7.90 10.79 11.34
CA SER A 147 -6.61 11.39 10.97
C SER A 147 -5.82 10.48 10.02
N PHE A 148 -4.98 11.10 9.19
CA PHE A 148 -4.04 10.36 8.32
C PHE A 148 -3.12 9.46 9.16
N GLU A 149 -2.63 9.99 10.29
CA GLU A 149 -1.84 9.28 11.29
C GLU A 149 -2.72 8.36 12.15
N THR A 150 -2.28 7.13 12.38
CA THR A 150 -2.75 6.28 13.47
C THR A 150 -2.29 6.85 14.81
N ASP A 151 -2.96 6.46 15.90
CA ASP A 151 -2.52 6.84 17.24
C ASP A 151 -1.12 6.29 17.57
N PHE A 152 -0.74 5.15 16.98
CA PHE A 152 0.63 4.66 17.02
C PHE A 152 1.62 5.67 16.42
N VAL A 153 1.34 6.17 15.21
CA VAL A 153 2.21 7.16 14.54
C VAL A 153 2.25 8.47 15.33
N LYS A 154 1.11 8.95 15.83
CA LYS A 154 1.06 10.16 16.67
C LYS A 154 1.91 10.02 17.92
N LYS A 155 1.79 8.88 18.63
CA LYS A 155 2.60 8.59 19.82
C LYS A 155 4.08 8.53 19.50
N ARG A 156 4.46 7.79 18.44
CA ARG A 156 5.85 7.65 17.97
C ARG A 156 6.46 9.01 17.62
N ASP A 157 5.74 9.84 16.88
CA ASP A 157 6.25 11.13 16.41
C ASP A 157 6.20 12.21 17.50
N GLY A 158 5.27 12.09 18.46
CA GLY A 158 5.15 12.96 19.62
C GLY A 158 6.21 12.72 20.70
N SER A 159 6.73 11.49 20.83
CA SER A 159 7.82 11.18 21.78
C SER A 159 9.21 11.67 21.35
N VAL A 160 9.35 12.26 20.15
CA VAL A 160 10.65 12.71 19.59
C VAL A 160 10.92 14.19 19.90
N SER A 161 10.04 14.89 20.62
CA SER A 161 10.23 16.31 20.97
C SER A 161 11.06 16.58 22.22
N ASP A 162 11.51 15.56 22.96
CA ASP A 162 12.23 15.70 24.24
C ASP A 162 13.65 15.08 24.23
N ALA A 163 14.39 15.19 23.13
CA ALA A 163 15.80 14.77 23.06
C ALA A 163 16.69 15.83 22.41
#